data_AF-A0A7Y7AD52-F1
#
_entry.id   AF-A0A7Y7AD52-F1
#
_cell.length_a   1.000
_cell.length_b   1.000
_cell.length_c   1.000
_cell.angle_alpha   90.00
_cell.angle_beta   90.00
_cell.angle_gamma   90.00
#
_symmetry.space_group_name_H-M   'P 1'
#
loop_
_entity.id
_entity.type
_entity.pdbx_description
1 polymer ?
#
loop_
_entity_poly.entity_id
_entity_poly.type
_entity_poly.pdbx_seq_one_letter_code
_entity_poly.pdbx_strand_id
1 'polypeptide(L)'
;MENTLESEFKLRKQKHLEALNSSYQSLIEAAHDKTYAARVYSNSLFGSILDWKDQSLYFERVLAQVAHLSKLNPSNVIAPLIEKLPTIKEGIYDTLPLFNEDDTDTQNELRFLELTDIELADHLAQFIAALDLSKKYASRTVEESNKSDSTKNKKHRFTRNQQLLAIYYTLKSAGIEPRKTADMTNYSRFVHLLSGVGFTKVENDIFYSKVQKLPNLSTDPYLKKDLEYIRDYFLKIDAHKIVEEIDLEIKNCSNNH
;
A
#
# COMPACT_ATOMS: atom_id res chain seq x y z
N MET A 1 39.60 -3.32 -16.54
CA MET A 1 38.68 -4.45 -16.30
C MET A 1 37.37 -3.84 -15.84
N GLU A 2 36.42 -3.65 -16.75
CA GLU A 2 35.03 -3.36 -16.36
C GLU A 2 34.58 -4.46 -15.40
N ASN A 3 33.97 -4.07 -14.28
CA ASN A 3 33.60 -4.97 -13.20
C ASN A 3 32.64 -6.04 -13.73
N THR A 4 33.10 -7.30 -13.79
CA THR A 4 32.42 -8.44 -14.44
C THR A 4 30.99 -8.63 -13.95
N LEU A 5 30.71 -8.26 -12.70
CA LEU A 5 29.41 -8.45 -12.08
C LEU A 5 28.43 -7.31 -12.40
N GLU A 6 28.92 -6.10 -12.68
CA GLU A 6 28.09 -4.98 -13.14
C GLU A 6 27.59 -5.22 -14.57
N SER A 7 28.47 -5.73 -15.45
CA SER A 7 28.07 -6.12 -16.81
C SER A 7 27.12 -7.32 -16.78
N GLU A 8 27.36 -8.30 -15.90
CA GLU A 8 26.46 -9.44 -15.72
C GLU A 8 25.08 -9.02 -15.19
N PHE A 9 25.02 -8.12 -14.21
CA PHE A 9 23.76 -7.56 -13.71
C PHE A 9 22.96 -6.86 -14.82
N LYS A 10 23.61 -6.03 -15.63
CA LYS A 10 22.96 -5.35 -16.77
C LYS A 10 22.41 -6.37 -17.78
N LEU A 11 23.17 -7.42 -18.07
CA LEU A 11 22.73 -8.51 -18.95
C LEU A 11 21.53 -9.26 -18.37
N ARG A 12 21.56 -9.62 -17.08
CA ARG A 12 20.43 -10.28 -16.38
C ARG A 12 19.20 -9.41 -16.37
N LYS A 13 19.34 -8.12 -16.08
CA LYS A 13 18.23 -7.15 -16.12
C LYS A 13 17.58 -7.13 -17.50
N GLN A 14 18.39 -7.08 -18.55
CA GLN A 14 17.87 -7.07 -19.93
C GLN A 14 17.11 -8.36 -20.25
N LYS A 15 17.64 -9.53 -19.86
CA LYS A 15 16.96 -10.82 -20.05
C LYS A 15 15.62 -10.88 -19.31
N HIS A 16 15.59 -10.47 -18.05
CA HIS A 16 14.35 -10.42 -17.25
C HIS A 16 13.34 -9.44 -17.85
N LEU A 17 13.79 -8.29 -18.34
CA LEU A 17 12.94 -7.32 -19.01
C LEU A 17 12.31 -7.90 -20.28
N GLU A 18 13.08 -8.59 -21.11
CA GLU A 18 12.59 -9.25 -22.33
C GLU A 18 11.61 -10.38 -22.02
N ALA A 19 11.95 -11.24 -21.06
CA ALA A 19 11.13 -12.37 -20.67
C ALA A 19 9.78 -11.92 -20.09
N LEU A 20 9.80 -11.05 -19.07
CA LEU A 20 8.60 -10.53 -18.43
C LEU A 20 7.72 -9.75 -19.42
N ASN A 21 8.33 -8.96 -20.31
CA ASN A 21 7.60 -8.21 -21.33
C ASN A 21 6.93 -9.15 -22.34
N SER A 22 7.61 -10.22 -22.76
CA SER A 22 7.07 -11.21 -23.70
C SER A 22 5.93 -12.01 -23.07
N SER A 23 6.08 -12.44 -21.80
CA SER A 23 5.00 -13.08 -21.05
C SER A 23 3.78 -12.16 -20.90
N TYR A 24 3.99 -10.90 -20.57
CA TYR A 24 2.90 -9.92 -20.46
C TYR A 24 2.15 -9.75 -21.79
N GLN A 25 2.86 -9.57 -22.91
CA GLN A 25 2.23 -9.37 -24.23
C GLN A 25 1.47 -10.61 -24.69
N SER A 26 2.07 -11.80 -24.57
CA SER A 26 1.41 -13.05 -24.95
C SER A 26 0.13 -13.33 -24.15
N LEU A 27 0.13 -13.04 -22.85
CA LEU A 27 -1.08 -13.16 -22.01
C LEU A 27 -2.20 -12.21 -22.45
N ILE A 28 -1.87 -11.00 -22.91
CA ILE A 28 -2.85 -10.04 -23.44
C ILE A 28 -3.39 -10.49 -24.79
N GLU A 29 -2.51 -10.95 -25.68
CA GLU A 29 -2.89 -11.41 -27.02
C GLU A 29 -3.86 -12.60 -26.97
N ALA A 30 -3.65 -13.51 -26.01
CA ALA A 30 -4.51 -14.65 -25.78
C ALA A 30 -5.86 -14.29 -25.09
N ALA A 31 -5.99 -13.09 -24.52
CA ALA A 31 -7.18 -12.71 -23.77
C ALA A 31 -8.32 -12.24 -24.67
N HIS A 32 -9.54 -12.63 -24.32
CA HIS A 32 -10.76 -12.16 -24.96
C HIS A 32 -10.97 -10.64 -24.72
N ASP A 33 -10.78 -10.18 -23.49
CA ASP A 33 -10.78 -8.76 -23.13
C ASP A 33 -9.36 -8.29 -22.88
N LYS A 34 -8.75 -7.69 -23.91
CA LYS A 34 -7.36 -7.22 -23.89
C LYS A 34 -7.16 -6.07 -22.90
N THR A 35 -8.16 -5.21 -22.73
CA THR A 35 -8.09 -4.04 -21.83
C THR A 35 -8.13 -4.49 -20.38
N TYR A 36 -9.04 -5.41 -20.05
CA TYR A 36 -9.07 -6.05 -18.73
C TYR A 36 -7.77 -6.83 -18.46
N ALA A 37 -7.32 -7.64 -19.43
CA ALA A 37 -6.11 -8.44 -19.32
C ALA A 37 -4.86 -7.58 -19.09
N ALA A 38 -4.69 -6.48 -19.82
CA ALA A 38 -3.58 -5.55 -19.63
C ALA A 38 -3.51 -5.01 -18.19
N ARG A 39 -4.68 -4.67 -17.62
CA ARG A 39 -4.77 -4.18 -16.24
C ARG A 39 -4.52 -5.28 -15.20
N VAL A 40 -5.03 -6.49 -15.43
CA VAL A 40 -4.91 -7.59 -14.45
C VAL A 40 -3.51 -8.19 -14.48
N TYR A 41 -2.98 -8.50 -15.65
CA TYR A 41 -1.69 -9.18 -15.76
C TYR A 41 -0.51 -8.29 -15.40
N SER A 42 -0.61 -6.96 -15.57
CA SER A 42 0.42 -6.05 -15.06
C SER A 42 0.50 -6.11 -13.53
N ASN A 43 -0.65 -6.18 -12.86
CA ASN A 43 -0.69 -6.29 -11.39
C ASN A 43 -0.27 -7.69 -10.91
N SER A 44 -0.70 -8.77 -11.56
CA SER A 44 -0.38 -10.13 -11.09
C SER A 44 1.06 -10.55 -11.41
N LEU A 45 1.52 -10.29 -12.64
CA LEU A 45 2.81 -10.77 -13.13
C LEU A 45 3.98 -9.97 -12.54
N PHE A 46 3.81 -8.66 -12.39
CA PHE A 46 4.84 -7.82 -11.76
C PHE A 46 4.65 -7.73 -10.24
N GLY A 47 3.40 -7.73 -9.74
CA GLY A 47 3.10 -7.53 -8.31
C GLY A 47 3.78 -8.56 -7.41
N SER A 48 3.70 -9.84 -7.75
CA SER A 48 4.36 -10.90 -6.97
C SER A 48 5.87 -10.71 -6.81
N ILE A 49 6.54 -10.09 -7.79
CA ILE A 49 7.97 -9.75 -7.71
C ILE A 49 8.16 -8.46 -6.91
N LEU A 50 7.29 -7.47 -7.12
CA LEU A 50 7.38 -6.18 -6.42
C LEU A 50 7.07 -6.28 -4.92
N ASP A 51 6.32 -7.30 -4.50
CA ASP A 51 5.99 -7.59 -3.11
C ASP A 51 7.21 -8.13 -2.33
N TRP A 52 8.29 -8.55 -2.98
CA TRP A 52 9.51 -9.03 -2.30
C TRP A 52 10.11 -8.01 -1.34
N LYS A 53 9.98 -6.71 -1.65
CA LYS A 53 10.45 -5.63 -0.76
C LYS A 53 9.68 -5.57 0.56
N ASP A 54 8.45 -6.09 0.57
CA ASP A 54 7.57 -6.08 1.73
C ASP A 54 7.66 -7.43 2.49
N GLN A 55 8.35 -8.42 1.91
CA GLN A 55 8.56 -9.75 2.48
C GLN A 55 9.92 -9.91 3.15
N SER A 56 10.85 -8.97 2.93
CA SER A 56 12.17 -9.01 3.55
C SER A 56 12.74 -7.63 3.84
N LEU A 57 13.10 -7.40 5.10
CA LEU A 57 13.76 -6.19 5.57
C LEU A 57 15.18 -6.07 4.99
N TYR A 58 15.90 -7.18 4.87
CA TYR A 58 17.19 -7.24 4.19
C TYR A 58 17.07 -6.78 2.74
N PHE A 59 16.12 -7.36 1.99
CA PHE A 59 15.93 -6.99 0.59
C PHE A 59 15.48 -5.52 0.45
N GLU A 60 14.62 -5.01 1.33
CA GLU A 60 14.26 -3.60 1.40
C GLU A 60 15.50 -2.70 1.59
N ARG A 61 16.38 -3.04 2.54
CA ARG A 61 17.62 -2.27 2.78
C ARG A 61 18.58 -2.33 1.60
N VAL A 62 18.70 -3.47 0.93
CA VAL A 62 19.49 -3.62 -0.30
C VAL A 62 18.93 -2.71 -1.39
N LEU A 63 17.60 -2.68 -1.60
CA LEU A 63 16.95 -1.80 -2.57
C LEU A 63 17.17 -0.31 -2.23
N ALA A 64 17.12 0.06 -0.95
CA ALA A 64 17.43 1.43 -0.51
C ALA A 64 18.88 1.82 -0.85
N GLN A 65 19.84 0.91 -0.68
CA GLN A 65 21.22 1.14 -1.09
C GLN A 65 21.37 1.22 -2.60
N VAL A 66 20.72 0.35 -3.37
CA VAL A 66 20.69 0.44 -4.85
C VAL A 66 20.15 1.80 -5.29
N ALA A 67 19.06 2.28 -4.72
CA ALA A 67 18.47 3.57 -5.04
C ALA A 67 19.40 4.74 -4.69
N HIS A 68 20.10 4.67 -3.55
CA HIS A 68 21.09 5.65 -3.16
C HIS A 68 22.30 5.66 -4.11
N LEU A 69 22.89 4.50 -4.37
CA LEU A 69 24.07 4.33 -5.23
C LEU A 69 23.78 4.72 -6.67
N SER A 70 22.58 4.40 -7.18
CA SER A 70 22.13 4.79 -8.52
C SER A 70 22.05 6.30 -8.69
N LYS A 71 21.77 7.08 -7.63
CA LYS A 71 21.80 8.55 -7.66
C LYS A 71 23.23 9.10 -7.69
N LEU A 72 24.18 8.40 -7.09
CA LEU A 72 25.58 8.81 -7.04
C LEU A 72 26.31 8.44 -8.33
N ASN A 73 26.15 7.20 -8.81
CA ASN A 73 26.75 6.71 -10.03
C ASN A 73 25.87 5.62 -10.68
N PRO A 74 24.98 5.98 -11.62
CA PRO A 74 24.08 5.03 -12.25
C PRO A 74 24.78 3.97 -13.12
N SER A 75 26.05 4.20 -13.48
CA SER A 75 26.82 3.28 -14.34
C SER A 75 27.53 2.17 -13.56
N ASN A 76 27.66 2.31 -12.24
CA ASN A 76 28.35 1.38 -11.35
C ASN A 76 27.65 1.32 -9.99
N VAL A 77 26.71 0.40 -9.85
CA VAL A 77 25.84 0.29 -8.67
C VAL A 77 26.13 -0.98 -7.89
N ILE A 78 26.43 -2.08 -8.58
CA ILE A 78 26.53 -3.42 -7.99
C ILE A 78 27.83 -3.60 -7.22
N ALA A 79 28.95 -3.13 -7.76
CA ALA A 79 30.24 -3.22 -7.08
C ALA A 79 30.23 -2.55 -5.69
N PRO A 80 29.83 -1.27 -5.54
CA PRO A 80 29.76 -0.64 -4.22
C PRO A 80 28.61 -1.19 -3.36
N LEU A 81 27.60 -1.83 -3.96
CA LEU A 81 26.57 -2.52 -3.19
C LEU A 81 27.14 -3.74 -2.47
N ILE A 82 27.93 -4.56 -3.17
CA ILE A 82 28.53 -5.79 -2.64
C ILE A 82 29.43 -5.50 -1.45
N GLU A 83 30.24 -4.45 -1.54
CA GLU A 83 31.08 -3.99 -0.42
C GLU A 83 30.26 -3.65 0.83
N LYS A 84 29.00 -3.24 0.68
CA LYS A 84 28.09 -2.91 1.79
C LYS A 84 27.27 -4.10 2.29
N LEU A 85 27.15 -5.19 1.53
CA LEU A 85 26.28 -6.32 1.90
C LEU A 85 26.62 -6.93 3.27
N PRO A 86 27.90 -7.13 3.66
CA PRO A 86 28.22 -7.70 4.97
C PRO A 86 27.63 -6.88 6.12
N THR A 87 27.80 -5.55 6.09
CA THR A 87 27.26 -4.65 7.11
C THR A 87 25.74 -4.64 7.14
N ILE A 88 25.08 -4.76 5.97
CA ILE A 88 23.62 -4.86 5.91
C ILE A 88 23.16 -6.20 6.51
N LYS A 89 23.83 -7.31 6.19
CA LYS A 89 23.51 -8.65 6.72
C LYS A 89 23.64 -8.70 8.24
N GLU A 90 24.76 -8.21 8.78
CA GLU A 90 25.03 -8.17 10.23
C GLU A 90 23.91 -7.41 10.97
N GLY A 91 23.55 -6.21 10.49
CA GLY A 91 22.47 -5.42 11.09
C GLY A 91 21.05 -5.97 10.89
N ILE A 92 20.88 -7.10 10.19
CA ILE A 92 19.63 -7.86 10.11
C ILE A 92 19.68 -9.07 11.04
N TYR A 93 20.80 -9.80 11.09
CA TYR A 93 20.97 -10.95 12.00
C TYR A 93 20.71 -10.56 13.46
N ASP A 94 21.13 -9.37 13.88
CA ASP A 94 20.88 -8.86 15.24
C ASP A 94 19.39 -8.61 15.55
N THR A 95 18.55 -8.50 14.51
CA THR A 95 17.12 -8.20 14.60
C THR A 95 16.23 -9.41 14.39
N LEU A 96 16.80 -10.53 13.92
CA LEU A 96 16.04 -11.76 13.70
C LEU A 96 15.57 -12.33 15.05
N PRO A 97 14.29 -12.71 15.18
CA PRO A 97 13.82 -13.41 16.36
C PRO A 97 14.56 -14.75 16.50
N LEU A 98 14.75 -15.21 17.75
CA LEU A 98 15.29 -16.54 18.01
C LEU A 98 14.40 -17.58 17.31
N PHE A 99 15.00 -18.35 16.40
CA PHE A 99 14.34 -19.26 15.46
C PHE A 99 13.05 -19.90 15.99
N ASN A 100 11.94 -19.58 15.33
CA ASN A 100 10.72 -20.35 15.37
C ASN A 100 10.50 -20.93 13.97
N GLU A 101 10.57 -22.25 13.83
CA GLU A 101 10.50 -22.93 12.52
C GLU A 101 9.17 -22.67 11.77
N ASP A 102 8.13 -22.22 12.47
CA ASP A 102 6.81 -21.91 11.91
C ASP A 102 6.61 -20.43 11.51
N ASP A 103 7.61 -19.56 11.71
CA ASP A 103 7.49 -18.13 11.38
C ASP A 103 7.81 -17.86 9.90
N THR A 104 6.76 -17.62 9.12
CA THR A 104 6.86 -17.35 7.67
C THR A 104 7.68 -16.09 7.36
N ASP A 105 7.64 -15.08 8.22
CA ASP A 105 8.39 -13.83 8.00
C ASP A 105 9.89 -14.07 8.19
N THR A 106 10.25 -14.83 9.23
CA THR A 106 11.64 -15.26 9.46
C THR A 106 12.17 -16.13 8.32
N GLN A 107 11.36 -17.06 7.80
CA GLN A 107 11.76 -17.90 6.65
C GLN A 107 11.99 -17.07 5.38
N ASN A 108 11.12 -16.09 5.11
CA ASN A 108 11.28 -15.18 3.96
C ASN A 108 12.55 -14.33 4.10
N GLU A 109 12.85 -13.84 5.30
CA GLU A 109 14.06 -13.06 5.56
C GLU A 109 15.33 -13.88 5.34
N LEU A 110 15.39 -15.11 5.88
CA LEU A 110 16.51 -16.02 5.71
C LEU A 110 16.74 -16.37 4.24
N ARG A 111 15.66 -16.61 3.47
CA ARG A 111 15.75 -16.87 2.03
C ARG A 111 16.55 -15.80 1.30
N PHE A 112 16.38 -14.51 1.62
CA PHE A 112 17.13 -13.44 0.96
C PHE A 112 18.55 -13.26 1.54
N LEU A 113 18.74 -13.49 2.84
CA LEU A 113 20.05 -13.40 3.49
C LEU A 113 21.03 -14.47 2.99
N GLU A 114 20.52 -15.64 2.65
CA GLU A 114 21.30 -16.80 2.18
C GLU A 114 21.67 -16.75 0.69
N LEU A 115 21.12 -15.79 -0.07
CA LEU A 115 21.47 -15.63 -1.48
C LEU A 115 22.97 -15.32 -1.63
N THR A 116 23.58 -15.97 -2.62
CA THR A 116 24.89 -15.59 -3.14
C THR A 116 24.82 -14.23 -3.84
N ASP A 117 25.96 -13.56 -4.02
CA ASP A 117 26.01 -12.26 -4.72
C ASP A 117 25.43 -12.33 -6.12
N ILE A 118 25.63 -13.46 -6.82
CA ILE A 118 25.11 -13.72 -8.16
C ILE A 118 23.58 -13.89 -8.13
N GLU A 119 23.05 -14.65 -7.18
CA GLU A 119 21.61 -14.84 -7.04
C GLU A 119 20.92 -13.55 -6.59
N LEU A 120 21.52 -12.79 -5.68
CA LEU A 120 21.03 -11.48 -5.28
C LEU A 120 21.02 -10.51 -6.45
N ALA A 121 22.09 -10.47 -7.25
CA ALA A 121 22.14 -9.66 -8.47
C ALA A 121 21.03 -10.08 -9.46
N ASP A 122 20.71 -11.37 -9.56
CA ASP A 122 19.61 -11.85 -10.38
C ASP A 122 18.24 -11.39 -9.88
N HIS A 123 17.98 -11.54 -8.58
CA HIS A 123 16.73 -11.10 -7.96
C HIS A 123 16.56 -9.57 -8.07
N LEU A 124 17.63 -8.80 -7.88
CA LEU A 124 17.62 -7.36 -8.08
C LEU A 124 17.35 -7.00 -9.54
N ALA A 125 17.98 -7.70 -10.49
CA ALA A 125 17.77 -7.50 -11.91
C ALA A 125 16.31 -7.77 -12.29
N GLN A 126 15.72 -8.86 -11.78
CA GLN A 126 14.33 -9.21 -11.99
C GLN A 126 13.38 -8.19 -11.36
N PHE A 127 13.64 -7.77 -10.13
CA PHE A 127 12.84 -6.76 -9.43
C PHE A 127 12.83 -5.42 -10.17
N ILE A 128 14.00 -4.95 -10.61
CA ILE A 128 14.12 -3.68 -11.34
C ILE A 128 13.45 -3.79 -12.71
N ALA A 129 13.57 -4.92 -13.41
CA ALA A 129 12.86 -5.15 -14.65
C ALA A 129 11.33 -5.11 -14.46
N ALA A 130 10.80 -5.76 -13.43
CA ALA A 130 9.38 -5.71 -13.07
C ALA A 130 8.93 -4.28 -12.70
N LEU A 131 9.78 -3.51 -12.00
CA LEU A 131 9.52 -2.12 -11.68
C LEU A 131 9.47 -1.22 -12.93
N ASP A 132 10.39 -1.41 -13.87
CA ASP A 132 10.43 -0.65 -15.13
C ASP A 132 9.20 -0.97 -16.01
N LEU A 133 8.82 -2.25 -16.10
CA LEU A 133 7.63 -2.67 -16.83
C LEU A 133 6.32 -2.22 -16.16
N SER A 134 6.23 -2.29 -14.83
CA SER A 134 5.04 -1.82 -14.12
C SER A 134 4.82 -0.32 -14.35
N LYS A 135 5.88 0.49 -14.36
CA LYS A 135 5.82 1.91 -14.75
C LYS A 135 5.39 2.08 -16.20
N LYS A 136 6.03 1.36 -17.13
CA LYS A 136 5.71 1.40 -18.58
C LYS A 136 4.24 1.13 -18.84
N TYR A 137 3.66 0.11 -18.20
CA TYR A 137 2.28 -0.30 -18.42
C TYR A 137 1.27 0.47 -17.57
N ALA A 138 1.65 0.98 -16.40
CA ALA A 138 0.82 1.92 -15.65
C ALA A 138 0.52 3.18 -16.48
N SER A 139 1.52 3.75 -17.16
CA SER A 139 1.34 4.91 -18.06
C SER A 139 0.41 4.61 -19.24
N ARG A 140 0.51 3.41 -19.82
CA ARG A 140 -0.29 2.98 -20.97
C ARG A 140 -1.77 2.79 -20.62
N THR A 141 -2.06 2.30 -19.41
CA THR A 141 -3.45 2.20 -18.92
C THR A 141 -4.11 3.56 -18.73
N VAL A 142 -3.35 4.64 -18.47
CA VAL A 142 -3.88 6.00 -18.36
C VAL A 142 -4.15 6.60 -19.75
N GLU A 143 -3.26 6.39 -20.72
CA GLU A 143 -3.41 6.94 -22.07
C GLU A 143 -4.49 6.23 -22.90
N GLU A 144 -4.62 4.90 -22.80
CA GLU A 144 -5.68 4.14 -23.49
C GLU A 144 -7.05 4.34 -22.80
N SER A 145 -7.10 4.64 -21.50
CA SER A 145 -8.34 5.01 -20.78
C SER A 145 -8.88 6.40 -21.12
N ASN A 146 -8.11 7.25 -21.81
CA ASN A 146 -8.56 8.58 -22.21
C ASN A 146 -9.33 8.60 -23.55
N LYS A 147 -9.55 7.43 -24.19
CA LYS A 147 -10.32 7.32 -25.43
C LYS A 147 -11.61 6.49 -25.35
N SER A 148 -11.90 5.83 -24.23
CA SER A 148 -13.21 5.21 -24.02
C SER A 148 -13.61 5.22 -22.55
N ASP A 149 -14.76 5.82 -22.31
CA ASP A 149 -15.57 5.84 -21.08
C ASP A 149 -15.06 6.60 -19.86
N SER A 150 -15.79 7.70 -19.64
CA SER A 150 -15.91 8.54 -18.47
C SER A 150 -16.48 7.81 -17.23
N THR A 151 -15.97 6.64 -16.89
CA THR A 151 -16.24 6.00 -15.59
C THR A 151 -14.94 5.55 -14.93
N LYS A 152 -14.32 6.52 -14.26
CA LYS A 152 -13.22 6.35 -13.32
C LYS A 152 -13.45 5.12 -12.43
N ASN A 153 -12.64 4.08 -12.60
CA ASN A 153 -12.29 3.18 -11.50
C ASN A 153 -11.39 3.97 -10.53
N LYS A 154 -11.98 4.94 -9.82
CA LYS A 154 -11.46 5.30 -8.49
C LYS A 154 -11.47 3.99 -7.72
N LYS A 155 -10.32 3.51 -7.27
CA LYS A 155 -10.29 2.65 -6.05
C LYS A 155 -11.26 3.34 -5.09
N HIS A 156 -12.34 2.69 -4.68
CA HIS A 156 -13.31 3.24 -3.74
C HIS A 156 -12.60 3.44 -2.39
N ARG A 157 -11.80 4.50 -2.28
CA ARG A 157 -11.19 4.95 -1.05
C ARG A 157 -12.21 5.84 -0.39
N PHE A 158 -12.73 5.38 0.73
CA PHE A 158 -13.52 6.20 1.65
C PHE A 158 -12.75 7.48 1.98
N THR A 159 -13.46 8.61 2.05
CA THR A 159 -12.86 9.84 2.56
C THR A 159 -12.51 9.66 4.04
N ARG A 160 -11.57 10.46 4.56
CA ARG A 160 -11.26 10.44 6.01
C ARG A 160 -12.49 10.76 6.87
N ASN A 161 -13.41 11.58 6.37
CA ASN A 161 -14.67 11.87 7.05
C ASN A 161 -15.59 10.65 7.08
N GLN A 162 -15.75 9.96 5.95
CA GLN A 162 -16.55 8.72 5.88
C GLN A 162 -15.99 7.64 6.81
N GLN A 163 -14.67 7.46 6.84
CA GLN A 163 -14.01 6.53 7.78
C GLN A 163 -14.26 6.92 9.24
N LEU A 164 -14.08 8.20 9.57
CA LEU A 164 -14.29 8.70 10.93
C LEU A 164 -15.75 8.53 11.38
N LEU A 165 -16.72 8.86 10.52
CA LEU A 165 -18.14 8.71 10.81
C LEU A 165 -18.53 7.24 10.97
N ALA A 166 -18.03 6.35 10.10
CA ALA A 166 -18.28 4.91 10.21
C ALA A 166 -17.74 4.36 11.54
N ILE A 167 -16.51 4.73 11.92
CA ILE A 167 -15.93 4.36 13.21
C ILE A 167 -16.78 4.93 14.36
N TYR A 168 -17.14 6.22 14.30
CA TYR A 168 -17.94 6.87 15.34
C TYR A 168 -19.27 6.16 15.61
N TYR A 169 -20.07 5.88 14.57
CA TYR A 169 -21.36 5.21 14.75
C TYR A 169 -21.21 3.75 15.21
N THR A 170 -20.14 3.07 14.77
CA THR A 170 -19.83 1.72 15.26
C THR A 170 -19.56 1.75 16.76
N LEU A 171 -18.68 2.65 17.22
CA LEU A 171 -18.32 2.77 18.64
C LEU A 171 -19.50 3.25 19.49
N LYS A 172 -20.28 4.20 18.97
CA LYS A 172 -21.48 4.69 19.63
C LYS A 172 -22.51 3.58 19.85
N SER A 173 -22.70 2.69 18.87
CA SER A 173 -23.58 1.53 19.02
C SER A 173 -23.13 0.55 20.12
N ALA A 174 -21.83 0.54 20.43
CA ALA A 174 -21.24 -0.19 21.55
C ALA A 174 -21.23 0.60 22.87
N GLY A 175 -21.86 1.78 22.93
CA GLY A 175 -21.90 2.65 24.10
C GLY A 175 -20.62 3.48 24.32
N ILE A 176 -19.72 3.52 23.32
CA ILE A 176 -18.46 4.25 23.39
C ILE A 176 -18.61 5.58 22.65
N GLU A 177 -18.69 6.67 23.41
CA GLU A 177 -18.82 8.02 22.89
C GLU A 177 -17.66 8.91 23.37
N PRO A 178 -17.07 9.70 22.47
CA PRO A 178 -16.01 10.62 22.84
C PRO A 178 -16.53 11.66 23.86
N ARG A 179 -15.78 11.90 24.94
CA ARG A 179 -16.10 12.82 26.05
C ARG A 179 -17.23 12.40 26.98
N LYS A 180 -18.01 11.37 26.64
CA LYS A 180 -19.05 10.86 27.53
C LYS A 180 -18.57 9.61 28.26
N THR A 181 -18.20 8.58 27.51
CA THR A 181 -17.82 7.27 28.06
C THR A 181 -16.36 6.92 27.80
N ALA A 182 -15.67 7.64 26.91
CA ALA A 182 -14.25 7.47 26.65
C ALA A 182 -13.47 8.80 26.73
N ASP A 183 -12.26 8.72 27.30
CA ASP A 183 -11.26 9.79 27.26
C ASP A 183 -10.89 10.13 25.80
N MET A 184 -10.64 11.42 25.55
CA MET A 184 -10.43 11.89 24.19
C MET A 184 -9.16 11.38 23.54
N THR A 185 -8.08 11.35 24.29
CA THR A 185 -6.79 10.90 23.78
C THR A 185 -6.84 9.43 23.43
N ASN A 186 -7.41 8.61 24.32
CA ASN A 186 -7.53 7.16 24.08
C ASN A 186 -8.50 6.84 22.93
N TYR A 187 -9.62 7.54 22.85
CA TYR A 187 -10.56 7.40 21.73
C TYR A 187 -9.89 7.75 20.40
N SER A 188 -9.16 8.86 20.33
CA SER A 188 -8.46 9.26 19.10
C SER A 188 -7.34 8.30 18.71
N ARG A 189 -6.55 7.79 19.66
CA ARG A 189 -5.57 6.72 19.39
C ARG A 189 -6.23 5.47 18.81
N PHE A 190 -7.40 5.12 19.31
CA PHE A 190 -8.14 3.97 18.82
C PHE A 190 -8.71 4.20 17.41
N VAL A 191 -9.22 5.39 17.11
CA VAL A 191 -9.62 5.78 15.74
C VAL A 191 -8.44 5.70 14.77
N HIS A 192 -7.24 6.12 15.20
CA HIS A 192 -6.02 5.99 14.41
C HIS A 192 -5.66 4.53 14.11
N LEU A 193 -5.76 3.65 15.12
CA LEU A 193 -5.58 2.21 14.96
C LEU A 193 -6.55 1.64 13.92
N LEU A 194 -7.85 1.93 14.05
CA LEU A 194 -8.90 1.41 13.16
C LEU A 194 -8.83 1.96 11.73
N SER A 195 -8.29 3.17 11.55
CA SER A 195 -8.15 3.80 10.23
C SER A 195 -6.83 3.44 9.53
N GLY A 196 -5.89 2.80 10.23
CA GLY A 196 -4.55 2.50 9.71
C GLY A 196 -3.70 3.75 9.46
N VAL A 197 -4.04 4.89 10.08
CA VAL A 197 -3.34 6.16 9.89
C VAL A 197 -2.40 6.38 11.06
N GLY A 198 -1.08 6.33 10.81
CA GLY A 198 -0.06 6.64 11.81
C GLY A 198 -0.06 8.12 12.23
N PHE A 199 0.39 8.39 13.45
CA PHE A 199 0.56 9.75 14.00
C PHE A 199 1.83 9.82 14.86
N THR A 200 2.45 11.00 14.95
CA THR A 200 3.60 11.25 15.84
C THR A 200 3.16 11.82 17.19
N LYS A 201 2.21 12.76 17.17
CA LYS A 201 1.51 13.29 18.35
C LYS A 201 0.02 13.38 18.04
N VAL A 202 -0.81 12.70 18.85
CA VAL A 202 -2.27 12.62 18.65
C VAL A 202 -2.89 14.02 18.53
N GLU A 203 -2.44 14.96 19.36
CA GLU A 203 -2.95 16.33 19.46
C GLU A 203 -2.78 17.15 18.18
N ASN A 204 -1.83 16.80 17.31
CA ASN A 204 -1.52 17.50 16.07
C ASN A 204 -2.17 16.85 14.83
N ASP A 205 -2.97 15.80 15.02
CA ASP A 205 -3.54 15.04 13.91
C ASP A 205 -4.93 15.55 13.47
N ILE A 206 -5.18 15.40 12.17
CA ILE A 206 -6.45 15.74 11.51
C ILE A 206 -7.62 14.95 12.11
N PHE A 207 -7.42 13.72 12.57
CA PHE A 207 -8.48 12.97 13.26
C PHE A 207 -8.77 13.53 14.63
N TYR A 208 -7.77 13.92 15.44
CA TYR A 208 -8.00 14.48 16.77
C TYR A 208 -8.83 15.77 16.71
N SER A 209 -8.47 16.70 15.81
CA SER A 209 -9.24 17.95 15.61
C SER A 209 -10.66 17.73 15.07
N LYS A 210 -10.91 16.65 14.31
CA LYS A 210 -12.26 16.30 13.81
C LYS A 210 -13.08 15.54 14.84
N VAL A 211 -12.45 14.67 15.61
CA VAL A 211 -13.09 13.95 16.72
C VAL A 211 -13.58 14.94 17.78
N GLN A 212 -12.84 16.02 18.05
CA GLN A 212 -13.30 17.12 18.90
C GLN A 212 -14.62 17.76 18.44
N LYS A 213 -14.96 17.66 17.15
CA LYS A 213 -16.19 18.23 16.60
C LYS A 213 -17.36 17.24 16.62
N LEU A 214 -17.16 15.96 16.96
CA LEU A 214 -18.24 14.96 17.03
C LEU A 214 -19.09 15.10 18.30
N PRO A 215 -20.44 15.04 18.24
CA PRO A 215 -21.27 14.78 17.06
C PRO A 215 -21.58 16.02 16.21
N ASN A 216 -21.26 17.22 16.71
CA ASN A 216 -21.59 18.52 16.12
C ASN A 216 -20.77 18.86 14.85
N LEU A 217 -20.88 18.00 13.83
CA LEU A 217 -20.33 18.22 12.49
C LEU A 217 -21.24 19.09 11.61
N SER A 218 -22.31 19.67 12.16
CA SER A 218 -23.36 20.44 11.45
C SER A 218 -22.87 21.63 10.61
N THR A 219 -21.59 21.97 10.70
CA THR A 219 -20.94 23.01 9.89
C THR A 219 -20.24 22.47 8.64
N ASP A 220 -20.15 21.15 8.46
CA ASP A 220 -19.57 20.52 7.27
C ASP A 220 -20.64 20.41 6.16
N PRO A 221 -20.51 21.15 5.05
CA PRO A 221 -21.48 21.12 3.96
C PRO A 221 -21.58 19.75 3.27
N TYR A 222 -20.63 18.84 3.53
CA TYR A 222 -20.61 17.49 2.98
C TYR A 222 -21.09 16.42 3.98
N LEU A 223 -21.44 16.79 5.22
CA LEU A 223 -21.82 15.82 6.26
C LEU A 223 -22.99 14.93 5.83
N LYS A 224 -24.08 15.53 5.34
CA LYS A 224 -25.27 14.78 4.89
C LYS A 224 -24.91 13.76 3.81
N LYS A 225 -24.09 14.18 2.83
CA LYS A 225 -23.63 13.31 1.74
C LYS A 225 -22.74 12.17 2.24
N ASP A 226 -21.86 12.44 3.21
CA ASP A 226 -21.01 11.41 3.81
C ASP A 226 -21.81 10.43 4.67
N LEU A 227 -22.83 10.91 5.40
CA LEU A 227 -23.77 10.08 6.16
C LEU A 227 -24.59 9.17 5.25
N GLU A 228 -25.19 9.72 4.19
CA GLU A 228 -25.91 8.96 3.16
C GLU A 228 -25.01 7.88 2.55
N TYR A 229 -23.74 8.20 2.27
CA TYR A 229 -22.79 7.26 1.71
C TYR A 229 -22.45 6.09 2.65
N ILE A 230 -22.17 6.35 3.93
CA ILE A 230 -21.81 5.27 4.88
C ILE A 230 -23.03 4.45 5.32
N ARG A 231 -24.22 5.06 5.35
CA ARG A 231 -25.48 4.42 5.72
C ARG A 231 -25.72 3.14 4.92
N ASP A 232 -25.49 3.21 3.61
CA ASP A 232 -25.70 2.08 2.70
C ASP A 232 -24.82 0.87 3.03
N TYR A 233 -23.64 1.08 3.62
CA TYR A 233 -22.78 -0.02 4.05
C TYR A 233 -23.32 -0.70 5.30
N PHE A 234 -23.78 0.08 6.28
CA PHE A 234 -24.40 -0.47 7.50
C PHE A 234 -25.72 -1.19 7.20
N LEU A 235 -26.49 -0.69 6.23
CA LEU A 235 -27.72 -1.36 5.78
C LEU A 235 -27.42 -2.73 5.16
N LYS A 236 -26.34 -2.86 4.38
CA LYS A 236 -25.95 -4.12 3.72
C LYS A 236 -25.44 -5.21 4.66
N ILE A 237 -25.05 -4.85 5.88
CA ILE A 237 -24.61 -5.79 6.91
C ILE A 237 -25.63 -5.92 8.05
N ASP A 238 -26.88 -5.51 7.80
CA ASP A 238 -28.00 -5.61 8.73
C ASP A 238 -27.76 -4.91 10.09
N ALA A 239 -26.94 -3.86 10.11
CA ALA A 239 -26.66 -3.07 11.31
C ALA A 239 -27.77 -2.02 11.57
N HIS A 240 -29.01 -2.48 11.72
CA HIS A 240 -30.21 -1.63 11.73
C HIS A 240 -30.18 -0.51 12.79
N LYS A 241 -29.67 -0.79 13.99
CA LYS A 241 -29.53 0.23 15.06
C LYS A 241 -28.64 1.41 14.63
N ILE A 242 -27.55 1.12 13.93
CA ILE A 242 -26.64 2.16 13.42
C ILE A 242 -27.34 2.94 12.30
N VAL A 243 -28.08 2.26 11.42
CA VAL A 243 -28.84 2.90 10.34
C VAL A 243 -29.88 3.88 10.90
N GLU A 244 -30.63 3.49 11.94
CA GLU A 244 -31.61 4.35 12.61
C GLU A 244 -30.97 5.63 13.18
N GLU A 245 -29.81 5.51 13.82
CA GLU A 245 -29.08 6.66 14.35
C GLU A 245 -28.57 7.59 13.25
N ILE A 246 -28.07 7.04 12.15
CA ILE A 246 -27.64 7.82 10.98
C ILE A 246 -28.84 8.52 10.34
N ASP A 247 -29.99 7.85 10.24
CA ASP A 247 -31.22 8.42 9.68
C ASP A 247 -31.74 9.60 10.50
N LEU A 248 -31.67 9.52 11.83
CA LEU A 248 -31.98 10.64 12.71
C LEU A 248 -31.06 11.82 12.46
N GLU A 249 -29.75 11.57 12.30
CA GLU A 249 -28.79 12.65 12.04
C GLU A 249 -28.98 13.29 10.66
N ILE A 250 -29.27 12.49 9.62
CA ILE A 250 -29.60 13.00 8.27
C ILE A 250 -30.84 13.91 8.30
N LYS A 251 -31.86 13.55 9.09
CA LYS A 251 -33.05 14.39 9.29
C LYS A 251 -32.69 15.70 9.99
N ASN A 252 -31.88 15.65 11.05
CA ASN A 252 -31.42 16.84 11.76
C ASN A 252 -30.57 17.78 10.88
N CYS A 253 -29.76 17.22 9.97
CA CYS A 253 -29.05 18.01 8.96
C CYS A 253 -29.98 18.76 8.01
N SER A 254 -31.18 18.22 7.75
CA SER A 254 -32.15 18.82 6.82
C SER A 254 -33.02 19.91 7.47
N ASN A 255 -33.06 19.98 8.80
CA ASN A 255 -33.84 20.96 9.57
C ASN A 255 -33.05 22.22 9.98
N ASN A 256 -31.74 22.28 9.68
CA ASN A 256 -30.82 23.37 10.05
C ASN A 256 -30.40 24.26 8.85
N HIS A 257 -31.15 24.21 7.74
CA HIS A 257 -31.06 25.12 6.60
C HIS A 257 -32.36 25.92 6.47
#